data_AF-A0A520QIH2-F1
#
_entry.id   AF-A0A520QIH2-F1
#
_cell.length_a   1.000
_cell.length_b   1.000
_cell.length_c   1.000
_cell.angle_alpha   90.00
_cell.angle_beta   90.00
_cell.angle_gamma   90.00
#
_symmetry.space_group_name_H-M   'P 1'
#
loop_
_entity.id
_entity.type
_entity.pdbx_description
1 polymer ?
#
loop_
_entity_poly.entity_id
_entity_poly.type
_entity_poly.pdbx_seq_one_letter_code
_entity_poly.pdbx_strand_id
1 'polypeptide(L)'
;MPRSLALSLLIVSCQTPAPRPPPPCDPTGGPVTFERSPGGVPEVDPEWVLRNHCRARVVDVRDAEELAGPLGRLPWASHVPLAELGETAEGWDPDAPVVLVCRSGRRSARATRELEDLGFSAVASMTGGMLAWRDEDRPVVRGAPAPPRRPLPAAHAGPLRVGDIEAHLGDPRQIRWVKAAALLMQGTQSCVDGRDPRSVVGTPGGDAGELLLSLAAAERVRGAPFEPAQIGPILDAYLDAFGRFYLHTDSHALEALERHLADDPRFSTALARGIERLVRHPPHALEPALLDALTTPAHIGCGHLRLIRAHPEDYEVRPELSETLLRAIFVRLWRGDAIDFVVLEGGHAEGAVVDVVLGGPVHPYTRVPTVAPRIGDRELFVNHPQVSAWLREQNASFLVEQDPALRAHADPQGGQAALERELERLGRVQLQATLHHLADGLPLYRARVTERRIEVEEVR
;
A
#
# COMPACT_ATOMS: atom_id res chain seq x y z
N MET A 1 29.12 -28.15 58.15
CA MET A 1 28.58 -28.36 56.80
C MET A 1 27.06 -28.31 56.84
N PRO A 2 26.40 -27.25 56.35
CA PRO A 2 24.97 -27.30 56.05
C PRO A 2 24.74 -27.47 54.54
N ARG A 3 23.74 -28.28 54.19
CA ARG A 3 23.29 -28.61 52.84
C ARG A 3 22.50 -27.44 52.24
N SER A 4 22.82 -27.06 51.00
CA SER A 4 22.08 -26.07 50.23
C SER A 4 20.86 -26.72 49.56
N LEU A 5 19.67 -26.18 49.81
CA LEU A 5 18.40 -26.54 49.15
C LEU A 5 18.14 -25.51 48.04
N ALA A 6 18.17 -25.95 46.77
CA ALA A 6 17.77 -25.13 45.64
C ALA A 6 16.24 -25.26 45.41
N LEU A 7 15.54 -24.14 45.44
CA LEU A 7 14.11 -24.04 45.16
C LEU A 7 13.92 -23.75 43.67
N SER A 8 13.42 -24.72 42.89
CA SER A 8 13.06 -24.53 41.49
C SER A 8 11.67 -23.88 41.37
N LEU A 9 11.64 -22.65 40.84
CA LEU A 9 10.40 -21.95 40.51
C LEU A 9 9.89 -22.46 39.14
N LEU A 10 8.78 -23.20 39.13
CA LEU A 10 8.03 -23.54 37.92
C LEU A 10 7.12 -22.34 37.55
N ILE A 11 7.40 -21.68 36.44
CA ILE A 11 6.52 -20.68 35.83
C ILE A 11 5.50 -21.44 34.95
N VAL A 12 4.25 -21.52 35.42
CA VAL A 12 3.11 -21.95 34.60
C VAL A 12 2.73 -20.80 33.67
N SER A 13 2.94 -20.98 32.37
CA SER A 13 2.53 -20.02 31.34
C SER A 13 1.04 -20.24 31.02
N CYS A 14 0.19 -19.29 31.40
CA CYS A 14 -1.20 -19.21 30.93
C CYS A 14 -1.20 -18.85 29.44
N GLN A 15 -1.45 -19.82 28.57
CA GLN A 15 -1.74 -19.58 27.16
C GLN A 15 -3.19 -19.08 27.01
N THR A 16 -3.38 -17.84 26.55
CA THR A 16 -4.69 -17.34 26.14
C THR A 16 -5.16 -18.05 24.87
N PRO A 17 -6.42 -18.53 24.80
CA PRO A 17 -6.95 -19.20 23.62
C PRO A 17 -7.02 -18.25 22.42
N ALA A 18 -6.76 -18.79 21.22
CA ALA A 18 -6.83 -18.04 19.96
C ALA A 18 -8.25 -17.50 19.70
N PRO A 19 -8.39 -16.31 19.09
CA PRO A 19 -9.69 -15.71 18.78
C PRO A 19 -10.47 -16.57 17.78
N ARG A 20 -11.77 -16.79 18.05
CA ARG A 20 -12.66 -17.51 17.13
C ARG A 20 -12.91 -16.68 15.86
N PRO A 21 -12.89 -17.28 14.67
CA PRO A 21 -13.29 -16.58 13.45
C PRO A 21 -14.76 -16.16 13.53
N PRO A 22 -15.14 -15.03 12.90
CA PRO A 22 -16.53 -14.59 12.86
C PRO A 22 -17.41 -15.61 12.13
N PRO A 23 -18.69 -15.74 12.50
CA PRO A 23 -19.62 -16.59 11.78
C PRO A 23 -19.80 -16.08 10.33
N PRO A 24 -20.05 -16.99 9.37
CA PRO A 24 -20.34 -16.61 7.99
C PRO A 24 -21.62 -15.76 7.92
N CYS A 25 -21.58 -14.69 7.14
CA CYS A 25 -22.74 -13.85 6.87
C CYS A 25 -23.37 -14.25 5.52
N ASP A 26 -24.69 -14.09 5.41
CA ASP A 26 -25.43 -14.34 4.18
C ASP A 26 -25.69 -13.02 3.43
N PRO A 27 -25.10 -12.79 2.24
CA PRO A 27 -25.31 -11.57 1.48
C PRO A 27 -26.67 -11.53 0.76
N THR A 28 -27.46 -12.62 0.77
CA THR A 28 -28.70 -12.75 -0.02
C THR A 28 -29.99 -12.40 0.74
N GLY A 29 -29.90 -11.93 1.99
CA GLY A 29 -31.07 -11.48 2.75
C GLY A 29 -31.73 -10.24 2.13
N GLY A 30 -33.05 -10.06 2.35
CA GLY A 30 -33.88 -8.99 1.77
C GLY A 30 -33.46 -7.54 2.11
N PRO A 31 -34.31 -6.53 1.89
CA PRO A 31 -33.96 -5.14 2.23
C PRO A 31 -33.68 -4.97 3.74
N VAL A 32 -32.64 -4.20 4.08
CA VAL A 32 -32.27 -3.87 5.46
C VAL A 32 -33.00 -2.59 5.85
N THR A 33 -33.80 -2.65 6.91
CA THR A 33 -34.44 -1.47 7.52
C THR A 33 -34.02 -1.38 8.99
N PHE A 34 -33.86 -0.15 9.48
CA PHE A 34 -33.45 0.13 10.86
C PHE A 34 -34.62 0.71 11.64
N GLU A 35 -34.88 0.16 12.83
CA GLU A 35 -35.92 0.69 13.72
C GLU A 35 -35.39 1.91 14.49
N ARG A 36 -36.22 2.94 14.64
CA ARG A 36 -35.89 4.11 15.47
C ARG A 36 -35.98 3.77 16.94
N SER A 37 -34.90 4.06 17.68
CA SER A 37 -34.91 3.98 19.15
C SER A 37 -35.85 5.03 19.76
N PRO A 38 -36.25 4.89 21.04
CA PRO A 38 -36.95 5.94 21.77
C PRO A 38 -36.21 7.29 21.82
N GLY A 39 -34.89 7.29 21.62
CA GLY A 39 -34.05 8.49 21.51
C GLY A 39 -34.08 9.16 20.14
N GLY A 40 -34.91 8.66 19.21
CA GLY A 40 -35.15 9.23 17.89
C GLY A 40 -34.09 8.90 16.84
N VAL A 41 -33.02 8.18 17.18
CA VAL A 41 -31.96 7.75 16.25
C VAL A 41 -32.19 6.28 15.88
N PRO A 42 -32.10 5.88 14.60
CA PRO A 42 -32.13 4.47 14.23
C PRO A 42 -30.96 3.73 14.87
N GLU A 43 -31.26 2.60 15.51
CA GLU A 43 -30.27 1.83 16.25
C GLU A 43 -30.34 0.34 15.91
N VAL A 44 -29.20 -0.33 16.00
CA VAL A 44 -29.07 -1.79 15.87
C VAL A 44 -28.24 -2.35 17.01
N ASP A 45 -28.59 -3.55 17.47
CA ASP A 45 -27.81 -4.25 18.49
C ASP A 45 -26.52 -4.89 17.91
N PRO A 46 -25.54 -5.25 18.76
CA PRO A 46 -24.32 -5.93 18.33
C PRO A 46 -24.54 -7.26 17.60
N GLU A 47 -25.60 -7.99 17.91
CA GLU A 47 -25.91 -9.27 17.26
C GLU A 47 -26.35 -9.05 15.80
N TRP A 48 -27.17 -8.02 15.55
CA TRP A 48 -27.55 -7.61 14.21
C TRP A 48 -26.31 -7.29 13.37
N VAL A 49 -25.37 -6.52 13.92
CA VAL A 49 -24.12 -6.16 13.22
C VAL A 49 -23.30 -7.40 12.90
N LEU A 50 -23.17 -8.35 13.84
CA LEU A 50 -22.43 -9.59 13.61
C LEU A 50 -23.03 -10.41 12.46
N ARG A 51 -24.36 -10.54 12.40
CA ARG A 51 -25.05 -11.35 11.37
C ARG A 51 -25.13 -10.67 10.00
N ASN A 52 -25.17 -9.33 9.96
CA ASN A 52 -25.51 -8.57 8.75
C ASN A 52 -24.36 -7.67 8.24
N HIS A 53 -23.14 -7.82 8.74
CA HIS A 53 -22.02 -6.96 8.36
C HIS A 53 -21.65 -6.95 6.88
N CYS A 54 -22.04 -7.96 6.09
CA CYS A 54 -21.85 -7.95 4.63
C CYS A 54 -23.04 -7.37 3.85
N ARG A 55 -24.11 -6.98 4.54
CA ARG A 55 -25.32 -6.37 3.96
C ARG A 55 -25.41 -4.86 4.23
N ALA A 56 -24.46 -4.31 5.00
CA ALA A 56 -24.38 -2.91 5.34
C ALA A 56 -22.91 -2.48 5.44
N ARG A 57 -22.62 -1.23 5.10
CA ARG A 57 -21.31 -0.62 5.34
C ARG A 57 -21.17 -0.34 6.84
N VAL A 58 -20.27 -1.06 7.50
CA VAL A 58 -19.95 -0.82 8.91
C VAL A 58 -18.78 0.16 8.99
N VAL A 59 -18.98 1.30 9.65
CA VAL A 59 -17.97 2.37 9.77
C VAL A 59 -17.68 2.66 11.23
N ASP A 60 -16.42 2.55 11.62
CA ASP A 60 -15.93 2.97 12.93
C ASP A 60 -15.56 4.46 12.89
N VAL A 61 -16.26 5.28 13.69
CA VAL A 61 -16.08 6.74 13.76
C VAL A 61 -15.25 7.20 14.94
N ARG A 62 -14.57 6.27 15.61
CA ARG A 62 -13.62 6.58 16.69
C ARG A 62 -12.33 7.19 16.14
N ASP A 63 -11.51 7.73 17.03
CA ASP A 63 -10.16 8.15 16.68
C ASP A 63 -9.26 6.92 16.51
N ALA A 64 -8.19 7.03 15.71
CA ALA A 64 -7.30 5.91 15.39
C ALA A 64 -6.71 5.24 16.65
N GLU A 65 -6.41 6.03 17.68
CA GLU A 65 -5.89 5.58 18.97
C GLU A 65 -6.90 4.74 19.75
N GLU A 66 -8.20 4.90 19.51
CA GLU A 66 -9.23 4.10 20.18
C GLU A 66 -9.43 2.74 19.50
N LEU A 67 -9.19 2.64 18.18
CA LEU A 67 -9.16 1.37 17.45
C LEU A 67 -7.98 0.51 17.94
N ALA A 68 -6.88 1.20 18.28
CA ALA A 68 -5.70 0.66 18.93
C ALA A 68 -5.91 0.20 20.38
N GLY A 69 -6.95 0.74 21.01
CA GLY A 69 -7.21 0.60 22.44
C GLY A 69 -7.74 -0.78 22.87
N PRO A 70 -8.06 -0.93 24.18
CA PRO A 70 -8.44 -2.22 24.78
C PRO A 70 -9.73 -2.83 24.20
N LEU A 71 -10.56 -2.00 23.56
CA LEU A 71 -11.80 -2.43 22.93
C LEU A 71 -11.56 -3.09 21.55
N GLY A 72 -10.38 -2.92 20.95
CA GLY A 72 -10.08 -3.37 19.59
C GLY A 72 -10.97 -2.69 18.53
N ARG A 73 -11.05 -3.28 17.34
CA ARG A 73 -11.92 -2.86 16.24
C ARG A 73 -12.68 -4.05 15.64
N LEU A 74 -13.78 -3.76 14.94
CA LEU A 74 -14.51 -4.78 14.17
C LEU A 74 -13.68 -5.19 12.93
N PRO A 75 -13.53 -6.50 12.61
CA PRO A 75 -12.62 -6.94 11.55
C PRO A 75 -12.95 -6.43 10.13
N TRP A 76 -14.21 -6.16 9.86
CA TRP A 76 -14.75 -5.77 8.54
C TRP A 76 -15.18 -4.30 8.48
N ALA A 77 -15.05 -3.54 9.58
CA ALA A 77 -15.43 -2.14 9.58
C ALA A 77 -14.36 -1.29 8.89
N SER A 78 -14.79 -0.36 8.03
CA SER A 78 -13.94 0.73 7.59
C SER A 78 -13.77 1.74 8.72
N HIS A 79 -12.67 2.47 8.73
CA HIS A 79 -12.41 3.52 9.71
C HIS A 79 -12.53 4.88 9.02
N VAL A 80 -13.39 5.74 9.55
CA VAL A 80 -13.56 7.12 9.10
C VAL A 80 -13.80 7.95 10.35
N PRO A 81 -12.80 8.70 10.86
CA PRO A 81 -12.97 9.53 12.04
C PRO A 81 -14.19 10.44 11.92
N LEU A 82 -14.90 10.69 13.04
CA LEU A 82 -16.10 11.53 13.03
C LEU A 82 -15.88 12.90 12.36
N ALA A 83 -14.68 13.47 12.51
CA ALA A 83 -14.34 14.77 11.94
C ALA A 83 -14.27 14.77 10.39
N GLU A 84 -14.05 13.61 9.79
CA GLU A 84 -13.87 13.41 8.33
C GLU A 84 -15.12 12.79 7.68
N LEU A 85 -16.13 12.46 8.50
CA LEU A 85 -17.29 11.68 8.05
C LEU A 85 -18.11 12.41 6.99
N GLY A 86 -18.43 13.68 7.20
CA GLY A 86 -19.22 14.47 6.26
C GLY A 86 -18.62 14.50 4.86
N GLU A 87 -17.35 14.90 4.75
CA GLU A 87 -16.63 14.97 3.46
C GLU A 87 -16.49 13.58 2.82
N THR A 88 -16.16 12.55 3.60
CA THR A 88 -16.01 11.19 3.08
C THR A 88 -17.34 10.61 2.59
N ALA A 89 -18.45 10.97 3.24
CA ALA A 89 -19.78 10.44 2.94
C ALA A 89 -20.41 11.02 1.67
N GLU A 90 -19.94 12.18 1.16
CA GLU A 90 -20.42 12.75 -0.11
C GLU A 90 -20.22 11.79 -1.30
N GLY A 91 -19.20 10.93 -1.24
CA GLY A 91 -18.93 9.91 -2.26
C GLY A 91 -19.68 8.58 -2.06
N TRP A 92 -20.57 8.47 -1.08
CA TRP A 92 -21.29 7.23 -0.79
C TRP A 92 -22.68 7.21 -1.44
N ASP A 93 -23.20 6.00 -1.67
CA ASP A 93 -24.59 5.81 -2.10
C ASP A 93 -25.54 6.05 -0.90
N PRO A 94 -26.43 7.06 -0.96
CA PRO A 94 -27.33 7.42 0.16
C PRO A 94 -28.41 6.37 0.45
N ASP A 95 -28.68 5.46 -0.50
CA ASP A 95 -29.63 4.36 -0.34
C ASP A 95 -28.99 3.07 0.20
N ALA A 96 -27.65 3.02 0.26
CA ALA A 96 -26.94 1.87 0.80
C ALA A 96 -26.99 1.86 2.34
N PRO A 97 -27.29 0.71 2.99
CA PRO A 97 -27.34 0.63 4.45
C PRO A 97 -25.98 0.92 5.10
N VAL A 98 -25.94 1.88 6.03
CA VAL A 98 -24.74 2.24 6.81
C VAL A 98 -24.97 2.00 8.30
N VAL A 99 -24.01 1.34 8.96
CA VAL A 99 -24.00 1.21 10.42
C VAL A 99 -22.75 1.84 11.00
N LEU A 100 -22.97 2.81 11.89
CA LEU A 100 -21.93 3.59 12.52
C LEU A 100 -21.60 3.04 13.91
N VAL A 101 -20.31 2.94 14.21
CA VAL A 101 -19.79 2.34 15.43
C VAL A 101 -18.87 3.34 16.13
N CYS A 102 -19.04 3.54 17.43
CA CYS A 102 -18.08 4.28 18.23
C CYS A 102 -17.77 3.59 19.56
N ARG A 103 -17.11 4.28 20.51
CA ARG A 103 -16.79 3.70 21.82
C ARG A 103 -18.03 3.25 22.60
N SER A 104 -19.06 4.10 22.68
CA SER A 104 -20.20 3.91 23.61
C SER A 104 -21.58 4.17 22.98
N GLY A 105 -21.69 4.23 21.65
CA GLY A 105 -22.93 4.58 20.93
C GLY A 105 -23.22 6.08 20.78
N ARG A 106 -22.61 6.96 21.60
CA ARG A 106 -22.95 8.40 21.59
C ARG A 106 -22.46 9.16 20.36
N ARG A 107 -21.19 8.96 19.96
CA ARG A 107 -20.61 9.59 18.76
C ARG A 107 -21.20 9.03 17.47
N SER A 108 -21.47 7.73 17.42
CA SER A 108 -22.13 7.11 16.27
C SER A 108 -23.57 7.59 16.13
N ALA A 109 -24.31 7.81 17.23
CA ALA A 109 -25.64 8.41 17.16
C ALA A 109 -25.64 9.86 16.62
N ARG A 110 -24.60 10.65 16.93
CA ARG A 110 -24.41 11.98 16.32
C ARG A 110 -24.10 11.86 14.83
N ALA A 111 -23.17 10.98 14.47
CA ALA A 111 -22.83 10.67 13.09
C ALA A 111 -24.04 10.18 12.28
N THR A 112 -24.94 9.40 12.88
CA THR A 112 -26.18 8.95 12.22
C THR A 112 -27.05 10.13 11.82
N ARG A 113 -27.22 11.12 12.71
CA ARG A 113 -27.99 12.33 12.38
C ARG A 113 -27.33 13.16 11.28
N GLU A 114 -26.00 13.26 11.33
CA GLU A 114 -25.21 13.96 10.30
C GLU A 114 -25.40 13.31 8.91
N LEU A 115 -25.42 11.98 8.83
CA LEU A 115 -25.72 11.29 7.57
C LEU A 115 -27.21 11.37 7.18
N GLU A 116 -28.15 11.33 8.13
CA GLU A 116 -29.57 11.58 7.84
C GLU A 116 -29.77 12.99 7.24
N ASP A 117 -29.08 14.01 7.76
CA ASP A 117 -29.11 15.39 7.25
C ASP A 117 -28.50 15.50 5.84
N LEU A 118 -27.54 14.64 5.51
CA LEU A 118 -26.97 14.48 4.16
C LEU A 118 -27.85 13.65 3.20
N GLY A 119 -29.01 13.18 3.66
CA GLY A 119 -30.01 12.51 2.82
C GLY A 119 -29.91 10.98 2.79
N PHE A 120 -29.11 10.37 3.67
CA PHE A 120 -29.05 8.91 3.74
C PHE A 120 -30.34 8.33 4.34
N SER A 121 -30.94 7.36 3.64
CA SER A 121 -32.24 6.80 3.99
C SER A 121 -32.17 5.58 4.92
N ALA A 122 -31.01 4.90 4.93
CA ALA A 122 -30.76 3.70 5.72
C ALA A 122 -29.46 3.82 6.53
N VAL A 123 -29.50 4.55 7.66
CA VAL A 123 -28.36 4.68 8.58
C VAL A 123 -28.77 4.32 10.00
N ALA A 124 -27.93 3.57 10.71
CA ALA A 124 -28.11 3.29 12.13
C ALA A 124 -26.83 3.41 12.94
N SER A 125 -26.96 3.65 14.24
CA SER A 125 -25.88 3.55 15.22
C SER A 125 -25.93 2.19 15.92
N MET A 126 -24.77 1.57 16.17
CA MET A 126 -24.70 0.38 17.01
C MET A 126 -24.94 0.74 18.49
N THR A 127 -26.01 0.23 19.09
CA THR A 127 -26.37 0.49 20.49
C THR A 127 -25.24 0.06 21.41
N GLY A 128 -24.87 0.95 22.35
CA GLY A 128 -23.77 0.72 23.30
C GLY A 128 -22.36 0.69 22.70
N GLY A 129 -22.22 0.78 21.38
CA GLY A 129 -20.95 0.82 20.68
C GLY A 129 -20.01 -0.36 21.01
N MET A 130 -18.71 -0.12 20.88
CA MET A 130 -17.70 -1.14 21.15
C MET A 130 -17.69 -1.64 22.61
N LEU A 131 -18.23 -0.89 23.58
CA LEU A 131 -18.42 -1.40 24.95
C LEU A 131 -19.42 -2.57 24.97
N ALA A 132 -20.62 -2.40 24.42
CA ALA A 132 -21.61 -3.47 24.34
C ALA A 132 -21.14 -4.66 23.50
N TRP A 133 -20.43 -4.39 22.39
CA TRP A 133 -19.80 -5.44 21.59
C TRP A 133 -18.81 -6.28 22.41
N ARG A 134 -18.04 -5.63 23.29
CA ARG A 134 -17.04 -6.29 24.13
C ARG A 134 -17.62 -6.98 25.35
N ASP A 135 -18.70 -6.46 25.92
CA ASP A 135 -19.42 -7.07 27.06
C ASP A 135 -19.99 -8.45 26.68
N GLU A 136 -20.31 -8.66 25.40
CA GLU A 136 -20.79 -9.93 24.87
C GLU A 136 -19.67 -10.83 24.30
N ASP A 137 -18.40 -10.52 24.60
CA ASP A 137 -17.21 -11.26 24.18
C ASP A 137 -17.10 -11.54 22.67
N ARG A 138 -17.69 -10.66 21.85
CA ARG A 138 -17.73 -10.82 20.39
C ARG A 138 -16.35 -10.64 19.75
N PRO A 139 -16.12 -11.22 18.55
CA PRO A 139 -14.84 -11.15 17.86
C PRO A 139 -14.42 -9.70 17.61
N VAL A 140 -13.19 -9.37 17.97
CA VAL A 140 -12.56 -8.08 17.65
C VAL A 140 -11.16 -8.34 17.17
N VAL A 141 -10.66 -7.47 16.30
CA VAL A 141 -9.23 -7.35 16.03
C VAL A 141 -8.66 -6.43 17.10
N ARG A 142 -7.80 -6.95 17.97
CA ARG A 142 -7.04 -6.12 18.93
C ARG A 142 -5.71 -5.75 18.32
N GLY A 143 -5.39 -4.47 18.36
CA GLY A 143 -4.09 -3.94 17.97
C GLY A 143 -4.20 -2.47 17.60
N ALA A 144 -3.24 -1.68 18.11
CA ALA A 144 -2.73 -0.49 17.44
C ALA A 144 -2.49 -0.74 15.94
N PRO A 145 -2.18 0.30 15.10
CA PRO A 145 -1.24 0.02 14.00
C PRO A 145 -0.22 -0.94 14.59
N ALA A 146 -0.14 -2.15 14.03
CA ALA A 146 0.37 -3.31 14.73
C ALA A 146 1.60 -2.88 15.54
N PRO A 147 1.74 -3.19 16.85
CA PRO A 147 3.05 -2.98 17.48
C PRO A 147 4.03 -3.59 16.49
N PRO A 148 5.09 -2.87 16.06
CA PRO A 148 5.93 -3.30 14.94
C PRO A 148 6.10 -4.77 15.21
N ARG A 149 5.57 -5.63 14.31
CA ARG A 149 5.70 -7.08 14.48
C ARG A 149 7.15 -7.17 14.82
N ARG A 150 7.51 -7.52 16.07
CA ARG A 150 8.92 -7.61 16.45
C ARG A 150 9.43 -8.45 15.30
N PRO A 151 10.29 -7.89 14.40
CA PRO A 151 10.53 -8.53 13.12
C PRO A 151 10.76 -9.95 13.51
N LEU A 152 9.94 -10.90 13.01
CA LEU A 152 10.20 -12.30 13.28
C LEU A 152 11.68 -12.38 13.00
N PRO A 153 12.53 -12.53 14.04
CA PRO A 153 13.93 -12.15 13.94
C PRO A 153 14.37 -12.86 12.69
N ALA A 154 14.75 -12.12 11.63
CA ALA A 154 14.84 -12.67 10.28
C ALA A 154 15.64 -13.93 10.46
N ALA A 155 14.93 -15.05 10.57
CA ALA A 155 15.59 -16.29 10.84
C ALA A 155 16.17 -16.45 9.46
N HIS A 156 17.50 -16.48 9.38
CA HIS A 156 18.21 -16.89 8.18
C HIS A 156 17.82 -18.34 7.89
N ALA A 157 16.55 -18.55 7.58
CA ALA A 157 16.00 -19.68 6.92
C ALA A 157 16.48 -19.42 5.50
N GLY A 158 17.44 -20.25 5.08
CA GLY A 158 18.17 -20.06 3.83
C GLY A 158 17.27 -19.94 2.59
N PRO A 159 17.86 -19.93 1.39
CA PRO A 159 17.12 -19.62 0.16
C PRO A 159 15.81 -20.43 0.03
N LEU A 160 14.75 -19.75 -0.41
CA LEU A 160 13.52 -20.43 -0.84
C LEU A 160 13.84 -21.33 -2.03
N ARG A 161 13.15 -22.46 -2.13
CA ARG A 161 13.34 -23.44 -3.20
C ARG A 161 12.16 -23.38 -4.16
N VAL A 162 12.35 -23.97 -5.35
CA VAL A 162 11.31 -24.13 -6.38
C VAL A 162 9.98 -24.62 -5.78
N GLY A 163 10.01 -25.69 -4.97
CA GLY A 163 8.80 -26.26 -4.38
C GLY A 163 8.08 -25.33 -3.39
N ASP A 164 8.80 -24.43 -2.72
CA ASP A 164 8.18 -23.44 -1.82
C ASP A 164 7.38 -22.42 -2.64
N ILE A 165 7.93 -21.98 -3.77
CA ILE A 165 7.30 -21.02 -4.68
C ILE A 165 6.13 -21.66 -5.42
N GLU A 166 6.27 -22.89 -5.90
CA GLU A 166 5.17 -23.64 -6.53
C GLU A 166 3.99 -23.82 -5.58
N ALA A 167 4.25 -24.16 -4.31
CA ALA A 167 3.21 -24.31 -3.30
C ALA A 167 2.53 -22.98 -2.99
N HIS A 168 3.30 -21.89 -2.89
CA HIS A 168 2.77 -20.56 -2.62
C HIS A 168 1.90 -20.04 -3.76
N LEU A 169 2.39 -20.12 -4.99
CA LEU A 169 1.64 -19.69 -6.17
C LEU A 169 0.47 -20.64 -6.47
N GLY A 170 0.58 -21.92 -6.10
CA GLY A 170 -0.50 -22.90 -6.24
C GLY A 170 -1.66 -22.72 -5.27
N ASP A 171 -1.51 -21.94 -4.19
CA ASP A 171 -2.57 -21.72 -3.20
C ASP A 171 -3.57 -20.65 -3.69
N PRO A 172 -4.82 -21.01 -4.02
CA PRO A 172 -5.83 -20.06 -4.49
C PRO A 172 -6.24 -19.03 -3.43
N ARG A 173 -5.83 -19.20 -2.17
CA ARG A 173 -6.04 -18.22 -1.10
C ARG A 173 -4.95 -17.14 -1.06
N GLN A 174 -3.80 -17.39 -1.68
CA GLN A 174 -2.64 -16.48 -1.73
C GLN A 174 -2.56 -15.70 -3.04
N ILE A 175 -3.15 -16.23 -4.11
CA ILE A 175 -3.28 -15.55 -5.41
C ILE A 175 -4.68 -14.97 -5.57
N ARG A 176 -4.74 -13.67 -5.89
CA ARG A 176 -5.95 -13.05 -6.42
C ARG A 176 -5.75 -12.77 -7.90
N TRP A 177 -6.78 -13.03 -8.71
CA TRP A 177 -6.74 -12.74 -10.14
C TRP A 177 -7.40 -11.40 -10.43
N VAL A 178 -6.68 -10.53 -11.15
CA VAL A 178 -7.19 -9.24 -11.62
C VAL A 178 -7.12 -9.17 -13.13
N LYS A 179 -7.92 -8.30 -13.76
CA LYS A 179 -7.82 -8.03 -15.19
C LYS A 179 -6.75 -6.96 -15.41
N ALA A 180 -5.93 -7.09 -16.44
CA ALA A 180 -4.87 -6.12 -16.74
C ALA A 180 -5.43 -4.68 -16.87
N ALA A 181 -6.58 -4.50 -17.50
CA ALA A 181 -7.26 -3.19 -17.60
C ALA A 181 -7.62 -2.59 -16.22
N ALA A 182 -7.91 -3.43 -15.22
CA ALA A 182 -8.22 -2.93 -13.88
C ALA A 182 -6.97 -2.31 -13.21
N LEU A 183 -5.76 -2.71 -13.63
CA LEU A 183 -4.52 -2.10 -13.17
C LEU A 183 -4.35 -0.66 -13.67
N LEU A 184 -4.93 -0.31 -14.82
CA LEU A 184 -4.89 1.05 -15.36
C LEU A 184 -5.86 2.02 -14.68
N MET A 185 -7.01 1.51 -14.23
CA MET A 185 -8.11 2.37 -13.75
C MET A 185 -8.25 2.40 -12.23
N GLN A 186 -7.92 1.31 -11.53
CA GLN A 186 -8.15 1.15 -10.09
C GLN A 186 -6.98 0.49 -9.35
N GLY A 187 -5.95 0.06 -10.07
CA GLY A 187 -4.77 -0.55 -9.49
C GLY A 187 -3.67 0.47 -9.29
N THR A 188 -2.82 0.21 -8.32
CA THR A 188 -1.48 0.79 -8.22
C THR A 188 -0.47 -0.31 -8.49
N GLN A 189 0.64 -0.02 -9.16
CA GLN A 189 1.80 -0.91 -9.16
C GLN A 189 2.52 -0.75 -7.83
N SER A 190 2.55 -1.82 -7.04
CA SER A 190 3.31 -1.83 -5.78
C SER A 190 4.77 -2.11 -6.05
N CYS A 191 5.62 -1.75 -5.10
CA CYS A 191 7.03 -2.09 -5.18
C CYS A 191 7.22 -3.61 -5.12
N VAL A 192 8.33 -4.11 -5.65
CA VAL A 192 8.76 -5.50 -5.47
C VAL A 192 9.08 -5.86 -4.00
N ASP A 193 9.09 -4.88 -3.10
CA ASP A 193 9.46 -5.02 -1.68
C ASP A 193 8.63 -6.10 -0.97
N GLY A 194 9.36 -7.03 -0.34
CA GLY A 194 8.83 -8.18 0.38
C GLY A 194 7.91 -7.87 1.56
N ARG A 195 8.01 -6.65 2.10
CA ARG A 195 7.31 -6.23 3.31
C ARG A 195 5.87 -5.80 3.06
N ASP A 196 5.43 -5.63 1.81
CA ASP A 196 4.03 -5.29 1.51
C ASP A 196 3.12 -6.48 1.92
N PRO A 197 2.16 -6.28 2.85
CA PRO A 197 1.30 -7.36 3.31
C PRO A 197 0.22 -7.77 2.29
N ARG A 198 0.07 -7.04 1.18
CA ARG A 198 -0.96 -7.28 0.16
C ARG A 198 -0.42 -8.13 -0.98
N SER A 199 -1.31 -8.78 -1.72
CA SER A 199 -0.93 -9.40 -2.99
C SER A 199 -0.67 -8.31 -4.04
N VAL A 200 0.53 -8.30 -4.61
CA VAL A 200 1.01 -7.21 -5.48
C VAL A 200 1.11 -7.62 -6.94
N VAL A 201 0.96 -6.64 -7.83
CA VAL A 201 1.64 -6.63 -9.13
C VAL A 201 2.90 -5.80 -8.92
N GLY A 202 4.00 -6.49 -8.63
CA GLY A 202 5.26 -5.85 -8.27
C GLY A 202 6.06 -5.37 -9.48
N THR A 203 6.59 -4.16 -9.36
CA THR A 203 7.63 -3.59 -10.24
C THR A 203 8.60 -2.76 -9.39
N PRO A 204 9.89 -2.63 -9.76
CA PRO A 204 10.83 -1.86 -8.94
C PRO A 204 10.36 -0.43 -8.71
N GLY A 205 10.20 -0.03 -7.45
CA GLY A 205 9.74 1.31 -7.06
C GLY A 205 8.25 1.59 -7.20
N GLY A 206 7.44 0.65 -7.71
CA GLY A 206 6.00 0.86 -7.93
C GLY A 206 5.72 1.99 -8.94
N ASP A 207 4.58 2.67 -8.80
CA ASP A 207 4.18 3.78 -9.69
C ASP A 207 5.23 4.90 -9.74
N ALA A 208 5.80 5.27 -8.60
CA ALA A 208 6.87 6.27 -8.52
C ALA A 208 8.14 5.85 -9.32
N GLY A 209 8.51 4.58 -9.24
CA GLY A 209 9.63 4.02 -10.02
C GLY A 209 9.33 4.01 -11.52
N GLU A 210 8.14 3.57 -11.91
CA GLU A 210 7.73 3.49 -13.32
C GLU A 210 7.58 4.87 -13.98
N LEU A 211 7.05 5.86 -13.26
CA LEU A 211 6.98 7.22 -13.78
C LEU A 211 8.39 7.83 -13.92
N LEU A 212 9.28 7.61 -12.95
CA LEU A 212 10.66 8.06 -13.03
C LEU A 212 11.40 7.43 -14.21
N LEU A 213 11.26 6.11 -14.38
CA LEU A 213 11.80 5.36 -15.50
C LEU A 213 11.26 5.91 -16.83
N SER A 214 9.97 6.24 -16.88
CA SER A 214 9.32 6.73 -18.09
C SER A 214 9.79 8.14 -18.48
N LEU A 215 9.98 9.02 -17.50
CA LEU A 215 10.57 10.33 -17.72
C LEU A 215 12.03 10.24 -18.16
N ALA A 216 12.84 9.36 -17.56
CA ALA A 216 14.23 9.18 -17.94
C ALA A 216 14.37 8.64 -19.38
N ALA A 217 13.53 7.68 -19.77
CA ALA A 217 13.45 7.20 -21.15
C ALA A 217 13.03 8.33 -22.11
N ALA A 218 12.07 9.15 -21.72
CA ALA A 218 11.63 10.30 -22.50
C ALA A 218 12.73 11.36 -22.68
N GLU A 219 13.53 11.69 -21.65
CA GLU A 219 14.67 12.63 -21.81
C GLU A 219 15.65 12.15 -22.90
N ARG A 220 15.88 10.83 -22.97
CA ARG A 220 16.76 10.21 -23.98
C ARG A 220 16.19 10.27 -25.38
N VAL A 221 14.91 9.92 -25.55
CA VAL A 221 14.23 9.97 -26.85
C VAL A 221 14.10 11.41 -27.33
N ARG A 222 13.75 12.35 -26.45
CA ARG A 222 13.73 13.79 -26.75
C ARG A 222 15.11 14.34 -27.11
N GLY A 223 16.18 13.71 -26.61
CA GLY A 223 17.55 14.22 -26.68
C GLY A 223 17.78 15.46 -25.81
N ALA A 224 16.87 15.76 -24.87
CA ALA A 224 16.92 16.93 -24.02
C ALA A 224 16.26 16.65 -22.66
N PRO A 225 16.82 17.16 -21.55
CA PRO A 225 16.24 17.00 -20.23
C PRO A 225 14.87 17.68 -20.12
N PHE A 226 14.06 17.22 -19.17
CA PHE A 226 12.90 18.00 -18.72
C PHE A 226 13.39 19.15 -17.84
N GLU A 227 12.80 20.33 -18.07
CA GLU A 227 12.93 21.44 -17.13
C GLU A 227 12.16 21.13 -15.84
N PRO A 228 12.66 21.51 -14.65
CA PRO A 228 12.00 21.18 -13.39
C PRO A 228 10.53 21.61 -13.31
N ALA A 229 10.19 22.74 -13.95
CA ALA A 229 8.83 23.26 -14.03
C ALA A 229 7.85 22.37 -14.83
N GLN A 230 8.34 21.45 -15.65
CA GLN A 230 7.51 20.53 -16.45
C GLN A 230 7.06 19.31 -15.66
N ILE A 231 7.81 18.90 -14.63
CA ILE A 231 7.57 17.64 -13.92
C ILE A 231 6.25 17.66 -13.13
N GLY A 232 5.95 18.78 -12.46
CA GLY A 232 4.69 18.96 -11.74
C GLY A 232 3.47 18.76 -12.65
N PRO A 233 3.32 19.54 -13.74
CA PRO A 233 2.22 19.37 -14.69
C PRO A 233 2.11 17.97 -15.31
N ILE A 234 3.23 17.30 -15.58
CA ILE A 234 3.20 15.91 -16.08
C ILE A 234 2.65 14.96 -15.02
N LEU A 235 3.06 15.11 -13.76
CA LEU A 235 2.50 14.32 -12.66
C LEU A 235 1.01 14.58 -12.47
N ASP A 236 0.54 15.82 -12.62
CA ASP A 236 -0.88 16.16 -12.56
C ASP A 236 -1.68 15.42 -13.63
N ALA A 237 -1.24 15.52 -14.88
CA ALA A 237 -1.86 14.82 -15.99
C ALA A 237 -1.80 13.29 -15.81
N TYR A 238 -0.75 12.78 -15.17
CA TYR A 238 -0.63 11.35 -14.86
C TYR A 238 -1.67 10.91 -13.83
N LEU A 239 -1.84 11.68 -12.75
CA LEU A 239 -2.85 11.43 -11.71
C LEU A 239 -4.27 11.54 -12.29
N ASP A 240 -4.53 12.51 -13.17
CA ASP A 240 -5.83 12.64 -13.84
C ASP A 240 -6.13 11.45 -14.77
N ALA A 241 -5.10 10.91 -15.44
CA ALA A 241 -5.25 9.82 -16.39
C ALA A 241 -5.39 8.44 -15.72
N PHE A 242 -4.61 8.17 -14.67
CA PHE A 242 -4.48 6.84 -14.05
C PHE A 242 -5.09 6.76 -12.64
N GLY A 243 -5.44 7.90 -12.05
CA GLY A 243 -6.10 7.99 -10.75
C GLY A 243 -5.13 7.87 -9.57
N ARG A 244 -4.95 6.65 -9.05
CA ARG A 244 -4.18 6.42 -7.81
C ARG A 244 -2.69 6.28 -8.11
N PHE A 245 -1.86 6.70 -7.15
CA PHE A 245 -0.41 6.67 -7.30
C PHE A 245 0.29 6.17 -6.05
N TYR A 246 1.00 5.06 -6.18
CA TYR A 246 1.71 4.42 -5.09
C TYR A 246 3.10 5.03 -4.86
N LEU A 247 3.34 5.38 -3.59
CA LEU A 247 4.65 5.71 -3.05
C LEU A 247 4.78 4.99 -1.71
N HIS A 248 5.96 4.44 -1.41
CA HIS A 248 6.20 3.91 -0.07
C HIS A 248 7.52 4.38 0.51
N THR A 249 7.56 4.32 1.84
CA THR A 249 8.76 4.41 2.65
C THR A 249 8.78 3.22 3.62
N ASP A 250 9.78 3.17 4.50
CA ASP A 250 9.84 2.21 5.58
C ASP A 250 10.17 2.86 6.93
N SER A 251 9.90 2.10 7.99
CA SER A 251 10.16 2.51 9.37
C SER A 251 11.61 2.94 9.59
N HIS A 252 12.59 2.25 8.99
CA HIS A 252 14.01 2.58 9.14
C HIS A 252 14.39 3.92 8.53
N ALA A 253 13.86 4.25 7.36
CA ALA A 253 14.06 5.53 6.70
C ALA A 253 13.36 6.67 7.45
N LEU A 254 12.16 6.42 7.99
CA LEU A 254 11.47 7.39 8.85
C LEU A 254 12.24 7.66 10.15
N GLU A 255 12.78 6.63 10.80
CA GLU A 255 13.64 6.79 11.98
C GLU A 255 14.94 7.55 11.65
N ALA A 256 15.53 7.30 10.49
CA ALA A 256 16.71 8.04 10.03
C ALA A 256 16.39 9.51 9.79
N LEU A 257 15.25 9.79 9.13
CA LEU A 257 14.74 11.13 8.91
C LEU A 257 14.44 11.85 10.23
N GLU A 258 13.78 11.19 11.18
CA GLU A 258 13.48 11.76 12.50
C GLU A 258 14.76 12.15 13.25
N ARG A 259 15.78 11.29 13.24
CA ARG A 259 17.09 11.60 13.83
C ARG A 259 17.75 12.79 13.16
N HIS A 260 17.69 12.87 11.83
CA HIS A 260 18.25 14.00 11.08
C HIS A 260 17.54 15.32 11.39
N LEU A 261 16.21 15.31 11.45
CA LEU A 261 15.40 16.49 11.72
C LEU A 261 15.46 16.93 13.19
N ALA A 262 15.78 16.03 14.12
CA ALA A 262 15.87 16.34 15.55
C ALA A 262 16.96 17.39 15.88
N ASP A 263 17.98 17.52 15.02
CA ASP A 263 19.05 18.51 15.17
C ASP A 263 18.59 19.94 14.80
N ASP A 264 17.43 20.09 14.15
CA ASP A 264 16.87 21.37 13.73
C ASP A 264 15.69 21.79 14.63
N PRO A 265 15.85 22.84 15.47
CA PRO A 265 14.81 23.31 16.38
C PRO A 265 13.48 23.69 15.72
N ARG A 266 13.48 23.98 14.41
CA ARG A 266 12.25 24.27 13.66
C ARG A 266 11.28 23.08 13.66
N PHE A 267 11.80 21.85 13.76
CA PHE A 267 11.02 20.62 13.68
C PHE A 267 10.55 20.09 15.04
N SER A 268 11.06 20.60 16.17
CA SER A 268 10.81 20.00 17.51
C SER A 268 9.32 19.80 17.83
N THR A 269 8.49 20.82 17.58
CA THR A 269 7.04 20.74 17.83
C THR A 269 6.34 19.76 16.89
N ALA A 270 6.81 19.66 15.65
CA ALA A 270 6.21 18.78 14.66
C ALA A 270 6.61 17.32 14.89
N LEU A 271 7.88 17.05 15.21
CA LEU A 271 8.40 15.73 15.57
C LEU A 271 7.74 15.18 16.83
N ALA A 272 7.46 16.03 17.83
CA ALA A 272 6.71 15.63 19.03
C ALA A 272 5.29 15.08 18.73
N ARG A 273 4.76 15.33 17.52
CA ARG A 273 3.46 14.81 17.04
C ARG A 273 3.61 13.55 16.19
N GLY A 274 4.83 13.06 15.96
CA GLY A 274 5.15 11.86 15.19
C GLY A 274 5.70 12.16 13.79
N ILE A 275 6.76 11.44 13.41
CA ILE A 275 7.43 11.59 12.11
C ILE A 275 6.51 11.28 10.92
N GLU A 276 5.71 10.22 10.99
CA GLU A 276 4.78 9.86 9.91
C GLU A 276 3.77 11.00 9.66
N ARG A 277 3.25 11.59 10.74
CA ARG A 277 2.33 12.74 10.64
C ARG A 277 3.02 13.95 10.01
N LEU A 278 4.26 14.24 10.39
CA LEU A 278 5.04 15.33 9.79
C LEU A 278 5.24 15.11 8.28
N VAL A 279 5.55 13.88 7.85
CA VAL A 279 5.74 13.57 6.42
C VAL A 279 4.43 13.67 5.64
N ARG A 280 3.30 13.24 6.20
CA ARG A 280 1.99 13.30 5.51
C ARG A 280 1.37 14.70 5.51
N HIS A 281 1.55 15.45 6.59
CA HIS A 281 0.88 16.73 6.83
C HIS A 281 1.83 17.75 7.49
N PRO A 282 2.89 18.19 6.78
CA PRO A 282 3.82 19.15 7.34
C PRO A 282 3.18 20.53 7.48
N PRO A 283 3.62 21.34 8.47
CA PRO A 283 3.39 22.77 8.44
C PRO A 283 4.03 23.39 7.20
N HIS A 284 3.31 24.27 6.48
CA HIS A 284 3.79 24.93 5.26
C HIS A 284 5.17 25.61 5.41
N ALA A 285 5.47 26.16 6.59
CA ALA A 285 6.77 26.78 6.86
C ALA A 285 7.96 25.80 6.89
N LEU A 286 7.71 24.51 7.07
CA LEU A 286 8.72 23.46 7.13
C LEU A 286 8.87 22.71 5.80
N GLU A 287 7.92 22.85 4.87
CA GLU A 287 7.88 22.11 3.60
C GLU A 287 9.22 22.18 2.83
N PRO A 288 9.86 23.34 2.60
CA PRO A 288 11.09 23.38 1.82
C PRO A 288 12.23 22.55 2.45
N ALA A 289 12.45 22.71 3.76
CA ALA A 289 13.49 21.98 4.47
C ALA A 289 13.16 20.49 4.59
N LEU A 290 11.88 20.16 4.74
CA LEU A 290 11.42 18.77 4.76
C LEU A 290 11.60 18.09 3.40
N LEU A 291 11.35 18.80 2.29
CA LEU A 291 11.61 18.27 0.94
C LEU A 291 13.09 17.95 0.73
N ASP A 292 14.00 18.82 1.18
CA ASP A 292 15.45 18.57 1.09
C ASP A 292 15.83 17.28 1.85
N ALA A 293 15.25 17.09 3.05
CA ALA A 293 15.49 15.89 3.84
C ALA A 293 14.85 14.64 3.19
N LEU A 294 13.62 14.72 2.70
CA LEU A 294 12.88 13.59 2.13
C LEU A 294 13.46 13.05 0.82
N THR A 295 14.19 13.87 0.06
CA THR A 295 14.83 13.44 -1.20
C THR A 295 16.29 13.01 -1.02
N THR A 296 16.80 13.06 0.21
CA THR A 296 18.12 12.54 0.56
C THR A 296 18.09 11.00 0.59
N PRO A 297 19.03 10.30 -0.07
CA PRO A 297 19.01 8.82 -0.16
C PRO A 297 18.84 8.10 1.19
N ALA A 298 19.46 8.62 2.25
CA ALA A 298 19.38 8.02 3.60
C ALA A 298 17.96 8.01 4.20
N HIS A 299 17.05 8.83 3.68
CA HIS A 299 15.68 8.98 4.19
C HIS A 299 14.63 8.42 3.23
N ILE A 300 15.06 7.75 2.15
CA ILE A 300 14.16 7.10 1.19
C ILE A 300 14.03 5.63 1.56
N GLY A 301 12.85 5.21 2.01
CA GLY A 301 12.59 3.82 2.40
C GLY A 301 12.41 2.86 1.23
N CYS A 302 11.96 3.35 0.07
CA CYS A 302 11.95 2.53 -1.14
C CYS A 302 13.39 2.23 -1.59
N GLY A 303 13.82 0.96 -1.48
CA GLY A 303 15.16 0.56 -1.89
C GLY A 303 15.51 0.94 -3.33
N HIS A 304 14.58 0.78 -4.28
CA HIS A 304 14.78 1.14 -5.69
C HIS A 304 15.01 2.64 -5.89
N LEU A 305 14.12 3.49 -5.35
CA LEU A 305 14.24 4.95 -5.48
C LEU A 305 15.46 5.49 -4.72
N ARG A 306 15.79 4.89 -3.56
CA ARG A 306 17.00 5.19 -2.81
C ARG A 306 18.25 4.93 -3.64
N LEU A 307 18.31 3.77 -4.30
CA LEU A 307 19.45 3.37 -5.13
C LEU A 307 19.56 4.24 -6.39
N ILE A 308 18.45 4.62 -7.02
CA ILE A 308 18.48 5.62 -8.11
C ILE A 308 19.10 6.94 -7.63
N ARG A 309 18.76 7.40 -6.42
CA ARG A 309 19.33 8.63 -5.87
C ARG A 309 20.79 8.48 -5.44
N ALA A 310 21.20 7.30 -4.98
CA ALA A 310 22.56 7.03 -4.49
C ALA A 310 23.56 6.67 -5.60
N HIS A 311 23.09 5.99 -6.65
CA HIS A 311 23.87 5.43 -7.76
C HIS A 311 23.21 5.75 -9.13
N PRO A 312 22.93 7.03 -9.43
CA PRO A 312 22.15 7.43 -10.61
C PRO A 312 22.69 6.88 -11.95
N GLU A 313 23.99 6.67 -12.05
CA GLU A 313 24.68 6.09 -13.20
C GLU A 313 24.25 4.64 -13.51
N ASP A 314 24.06 3.81 -12.48
CA ASP A 314 23.66 2.40 -12.64
C ASP A 314 22.23 2.28 -13.19
N TYR A 315 21.42 3.29 -12.91
CA TYR A 315 20.01 3.37 -13.31
C TYR A 315 19.79 4.19 -14.57
N GLU A 316 20.85 4.84 -15.07
CA GLU A 316 20.81 5.75 -16.20
C GLU A 316 19.79 6.90 -16.03
N VAL A 317 19.60 7.37 -14.79
CA VAL A 317 18.67 8.46 -14.41
C VAL A 317 19.46 9.68 -13.98
N ARG A 318 19.11 10.85 -14.51
CA ARG A 318 19.71 12.12 -14.10
C ARG A 318 19.38 12.43 -12.62
N PRO A 319 20.36 12.82 -11.78
CA PRO A 319 20.10 13.12 -10.36
C PRO A 319 18.99 14.15 -10.17
N GLU A 320 19.01 15.23 -10.93
CA GLU A 320 18.04 16.32 -10.84
C GLU A 320 16.62 15.86 -11.20
N LEU A 321 16.46 14.94 -12.15
CA LEU A 321 15.15 14.40 -12.54
C LEU A 321 14.51 13.63 -11.38
N SER A 322 15.27 12.70 -10.79
CA SER A 322 14.81 11.89 -9.67
C SER A 322 14.45 12.74 -8.44
N GLU A 323 15.28 13.73 -8.10
CA GLU A 323 14.99 14.66 -7.01
C GLU A 323 13.73 15.50 -7.29
N THR A 324 13.63 16.07 -8.50
CA THR A 324 12.49 16.93 -8.86
C THR A 324 11.18 16.17 -8.83
N LEU A 325 11.16 14.93 -9.34
CA LEU A 325 9.96 14.08 -9.31
C LEU A 325 9.57 13.74 -7.87
N LEU A 326 10.51 13.33 -7.02
CA LEU A 326 10.22 13.03 -5.62
C LEU A 326 9.64 14.25 -4.90
N ARG A 327 10.21 15.44 -5.12
CA ARG A 327 9.66 16.69 -4.58
C ARG A 327 8.24 16.94 -5.06
N ALA A 328 7.98 16.76 -6.36
CA ALA A 328 6.65 16.93 -6.93
C ALA A 328 5.63 15.97 -6.30
N ILE A 329 6.00 14.71 -6.08
CA ILE A 329 5.12 13.71 -5.44
C ILE A 329 4.76 14.11 -4.00
N PHE A 330 5.73 14.54 -3.19
CA PHE A 330 5.44 14.99 -1.82
C PHE A 330 4.59 16.25 -1.76
N VAL A 331 4.84 17.22 -2.65
CA VAL A 331 3.97 18.41 -2.76
C VAL A 331 2.53 18.01 -3.12
N ARG A 332 2.33 16.99 -3.96
CA ARG A 332 1.01 16.45 -4.29
C ARG A 332 0.35 15.73 -3.13
N LEU A 333 1.12 14.91 -2.39
CA LEU A 333 0.66 14.29 -1.15
C LEU A 333 0.10 15.34 -0.16
N TRP A 334 0.79 16.48 0.00
CA TRP A 334 0.36 17.54 0.93
C TRP A 334 -0.85 18.34 0.46
N ARG A 335 -1.18 18.29 -0.84
CA ARG A 335 -2.39 18.89 -1.40
C ARG A 335 -3.63 18.00 -1.25
N GLY A 336 -3.47 16.79 -0.74
CA GLY A 336 -4.56 15.82 -0.59
C GLY A 336 -4.89 15.06 -1.87
N ASP A 337 -3.99 15.09 -2.86
CA ASP A 337 -4.13 14.29 -4.08
C ASP A 337 -4.03 12.79 -3.76
N ALA A 338 -4.50 11.92 -4.66
CA ALA A 338 -4.61 10.47 -4.48
C ALA A 338 -3.27 9.70 -4.49
N ILE A 339 -2.32 10.14 -3.65
CA ILE A 339 -1.04 9.48 -3.39
C ILE A 339 -1.23 8.48 -2.24
N ASP A 340 -1.15 7.20 -2.57
CA ASP A 340 -1.12 6.11 -1.61
C ASP A 340 0.26 6.03 -0.94
N PHE A 341 0.51 6.88 0.06
CA PHE A 341 1.74 6.84 0.84
C PHE A 341 1.72 5.70 1.87
N VAL A 342 2.48 4.64 1.60
CA VAL A 342 2.55 3.42 2.43
C VAL A 342 3.83 3.41 3.28
N VAL A 343 3.72 3.04 4.54
CA VAL A 343 4.87 2.81 5.43
C VAL A 343 5.04 1.30 5.63
N LEU A 344 6.19 0.76 5.22
CA LEU A 344 6.54 -0.63 5.40
C LEU A 344 7.26 -0.83 6.74
N GLU A 345 6.83 -1.84 7.48
CA GLU A 345 7.35 -2.18 8.81
C GLU A 345 8.28 -3.38 8.73
N GLY A 346 9.29 -3.41 9.59
CA GLY A 346 10.20 -4.54 9.71
C GLY A 346 11.43 -4.47 8.80
N GLY A 347 12.36 -5.39 9.08
CA GLY A 347 13.58 -5.57 8.29
C GLY A 347 13.40 -6.55 7.14
N HIS A 348 14.31 -6.47 6.19
CA HIS A 348 14.39 -7.30 5.00
C HIS A 348 14.76 -8.76 5.34
N ALA A 349 13.96 -9.71 4.85
CA ALA A 349 14.17 -11.15 5.01
C ALA A 349 13.91 -11.91 3.70
N GLU A 350 14.28 -11.32 2.56
CA GLU A 350 14.02 -11.89 1.25
C GLU A 350 14.80 -13.20 1.05
N GLY A 351 14.07 -14.25 0.69
CA GLY A 351 14.62 -15.59 0.46
C GLY A 351 14.79 -15.95 -1.02
N ALA A 352 14.21 -15.15 -1.93
CA ALA A 352 14.28 -15.34 -3.37
C ALA A 352 13.75 -14.12 -4.15
N VAL A 353 14.10 -14.07 -5.44
CA VAL A 353 13.46 -13.22 -6.45
C VAL A 353 12.60 -14.09 -7.35
N VAL A 354 11.38 -13.65 -7.68
CA VAL A 354 10.43 -14.38 -8.52
C VAL A 354 9.90 -13.48 -9.63
N ASP A 355 10.26 -13.80 -10.87
CA ASP A 355 9.66 -13.25 -12.08
C ASP A 355 8.40 -14.05 -12.44
N VAL A 356 7.24 -13.40 -12.37
CA VAL A 356 5.95 -13.96 -12.74
C VAL A 356 5.69 -13.66 -14.23
N VAL A 357 5.68 -14.72 -15.04
CA VAL A 357 5.54 -14.64 -16.51
C VAL A 357 4.25 -15.37 -16.92
N LEU A 358 3.41 -14.71 -17.71
CA LEU A 358 2.17 -15.27 -18.23
C LEU A 358 2.41 -16.07 -19.52
N GLY A 359 1.57 -17.07 -19.76
CA GLY A 359 1.66 -17.96 -20.93
C GLY A 359 1.40 -17.32 -22.30
N GLY A 360 1.08 -16.03 -22.36
CA GLY A 360 0.78 -15.31 -23.61
C GLY A 360 0.94 -13.79 -23.44
N PRO A 361 0.73 -13.01 -24.52
CA PRO A 361 0.83 -11.56 -24.47
C PRO A 361 -0.21 -10.97 -23.51
N VAL A 362 0.16 -9.85 -22.88
CA VAL A 362 -0.73 -9.09 -22.01
C VAL A 362 -1.60 -8.18 -22.86
N HIS A 363 -2.90 -8.20 -22.60
CA HIS A 363 -3.89 -7.34 -23.20
C HIS A 363 -4.94 -6.98 -22.12
N PRO A 364 -5.84 -6.00 -22.34
CA PRO A 364 -6.74 -5.48 -21.31
C PRO A 364 -7.53 -6.54 -20.51
N TYR A 365 -7.92 -7.65 -21.14
CA TYR A 365 -8.69 -8.73 -20.51
C TYR A 365 -7.85 -9.91 -20.00
N THR A 366 -6.52 -9.86 -20.13
CA THR A 366 -5.61 -10.84 -19.55
C THR A 366 -5.81 -10.92 -18.05
N ARG A 367 -5.83 -12.14 -17.52
CA ARG A 367 -5.90 -12.38 -16.07
C ARG A 367 -4.49 -12.38 -15.52
N VAL A 368 -4.20 -11.41 -14.66
CA VAL A 368 -2.92 -11.26 -13.98
C VAL A 368 -3.07 -11.81 -12.55
N PRO A 369 -2.21 -12.74 -12.12
CA PRO A 369 -2.16 -13.16 -10.73
C PRO A 369 -1.46 -12.07 -9.91
N THR A 370 -2.07 -11.62 -8.83
CA THR A 370 -1.35 -10.86 -7.80
C THR A 370 -0.75 -11.84 -6.81
N VAL A 371 0.48 -11.58 -6.38
CA VAL A 371 1.24 -12.52 -5.54
C VAL A 371 1.55 -11.85 -4.22
N ALA A 372 1.24 -12.52 -3.11
CA ALA A 372 1.67 -12.06 -1.79
C ALA A 372 3.20 -12.20 -1.69
N PRO A 373 3.95 -11.15 -1.35
CA PRO A 373 5.42 -11.17 -1.39
C PRO A 373 6.04 -11.81 -0.14
N ARG A 374 5.34 -12.78 0.48
CA ARG A 374 5.77 -13.45 1.72
C ARG A 374 5.32 -14.91 1.77
N ILE A 375 6.27 -15.79 2.12
CA ILE A 375 6.05 -17.22 2.40
C ILE A 375 6.45 -17.49 3.85
N GLY A 376 5.45 -17.62 4.73
CA GLY A 376 5.70 -17.82 6.17
C GLY A 376 6.40 -16.62 6.80
N ASP A 377 7.65 -16.81 7.22
CA ASP A 377 8.57 -15.83 7.81
C ASP A 377 9.60 -15.27 6.81
N ARG A 378 9.56 -15.71 5.54
CA ARG A 378 10.45 -15.25 4.48
C ARG A 378 9.75 -14.34 3.50
N GLU A 379 10.49 -13.40 2.98
CA GLU A 379 10.01 -12.42 2.00
C GLU A 379 10.45 -12.80 0.57
N LEU A 380 9.78 -12.23 -0.42
CA LEU A 380 10.02 -12.47 -1.84
C LEU A 380 10.11 -11.13 -2.56
N PHE A 381 11.11 -10.96 -3.43
CA PHE A 381 10.99 -9.97 -4.48
C PHE A 381 10.09 -10.53 -5.58
N VAL A 382 8.91 -9.94 -5.78
CA VAL A 382 7.96 -10.38 -6.81
C VAL A 382 7.94 -9.37 -7.94
N ASN A 383 8.30 -9.79 -9.15
CA ASN A 383 8.31 -8.96 -10.34
C ASN A 383 7.36 -9.50 -11.41
N HIS A 384 6.65 -8.62 -12.13
CA HIS A 384 5.75 -9.00 -13.23
C HIS A 384 6.24 -8.41 -14.56
N PRO A 385 7.36 -8.90 -15.12
CA PRO A 385 8.05 -8.22 -16.23
C PRO A 385 7.18 -7.99 -17.47
N GLN A 386 6.32 -8.95 -17.83
CA GLN A 386 5.40 -8.81 -18.97
C GLN A 386 4.26 -7.80 -18.69
N VAL A 387 3.79 -7.73 -17.45
CA VAL A 387 2.73 -6.79 -17.06
C VAL A 387 3.29 -5.38 -16.99
N SER A 388 4.48 -5.21 -16.40
CA SER A 388 5.19 -3.93 -16.39
C SER A 388 5.51 -3.44 -17.81
N ALA A 389 5.92 -4.34 -18.73
CA ALA A 389 6.14 -3.97 -20.13
C ALA A 389 4.84 -3.43 -20.79
N TRP A 390 3.72 -4.11 -20.59
CA TRP A 390 2.42 -3.66 -21.12
C TRP A 390 1.94 -2.33 -20.50
N LEU A 391 2.20 -2.11 -19.20
CA LEU A 391 1.90 -0.82 -18.55
C LEU A 391 2.81 0.31 -19.07
N ARG A 392 4.08 0.01 -19.37
CA ARG A 392 5.01 0.96 -19.98
C ARG A 392 4.57 1.40 -21.38
N GLU A 393 3.93 0.54 -22.16
CA GLU A 393 3.31 0.95 -23.44
C GLU A 393 2.23 2.02 -23.23
N GLN A 394 1.47 1.93 -22.13
CA GLN A 394 0.46 2.94 -21.79
C GLN A 394 1.13 4.25 -21.31
N ASN A 395 2.19 4.15 -20.51
CA ASN A 395 2.99 5.31 -20.11
C ASN A 395 3.63 6.01 -21.34
N ALA A 396 4.10 5.24 -22.32
CA ALA A 396 4.65 5.78 -23.57
C ALA A 396 3.59 6.58 -24.34
N SER A 397 2.40 5.98 -24.49
CA SER A 397 1.26 6.61 -25.15
C SER A 397 0.86 7.90 -24.44
N PHE A 398 0.78 7.87 -23.10
CA PHE A 398 0.50 9.05 -22.27
C PHE A 398 1.54 10.16 -22.49
N LEU A 399 2.84 9.86 -22.37
CA LEU A 399 3.90 10.86 -22.46
C LEU A 399 4.00 11.50 -23.86
N VAL A 400 3.76 10.72 -24.92
CA VAL A 400 3.69 11.26 -26.29
C VAL A 400 2.55 12.26 -26.43
N GLU A 401 1.43 12.06 -25.74
CA GLU A 401 0.34 13.03 -25.73
C GLU A 401 0.69 14.31 -24.95
N GLN A 402 1.42 14.18 -23.85
CA GLN A 402 1.84 15.31 -23.01
C GLN A 402 2.95 16.15 -23.63
N ASP A 403 3.76 15.58 -24.52
CA ASP A 403 4.97 16.23 -25.01
C ASP A 403 5.07 16.28 -26.55
N PRO A 404 4.93 17.47 -27.16
CA PRO A 404 5.11 17.66 -28.59
C PRO A 404 6.47 17.19 -29.13
N ALA A 405 7.55 17.24 -28.33
CA ALA A 405 8.87 16.82 -28.78
C ALA A 405 8.94 15.30 -29.01
N LEU A 406 8.32 14.52 -28.12
CA LEU A 406 8.13 13.08 -28.34
C LEU A 406 7.21 12.81 -29.54
N ARG A 407 6.08 13.53 -29.65
CA ARG A 407 5.14 13.33 -30.78
C ARG A 407 5.79 13.61 -32.14
N ALA A 408 6.64 14.63 -32.23
CA ALA A 408 7.32 15.04 -33.46
C ALA A 408 8.64 14.28 -33.73
N HIS A 409 8.97 13.28 -32.92
CA HIS A 409 10.23 12.54 -33.04
C HIS A 409 10.38 11.88 -34.41
N ALA A 410 11.58 11.97 -35.00
CA ALA A 410 11.88 11.57 -36.37
C ALA A 410 11.95 10.04 -36.60
N ASP A 411 11.49 9.23 -35.64
CA ASP A 411 11.52 7.78 -35.75
C ASP A 411 10.57 7.33 -36.88
N PRO A 412 11.00 6.42 -37.78
CA PRO A 412 10.14 5.95 -38.87
C PRO A 412 8.85 5.28 -38.40
N GLN A 413 8.83 4.75 -37.16
CA GLN A 413 7.67 4.12 -36.54
C GLN A 413 6.94 5.08 -35.58
N GLY A 414 7.35 6.34 -35.49
CA GLY A 414 6.80 7.37 -34.62
C GLY A 414 7.45 7.42 -33.23
N GLY A 415 7.28 8.55 -32.55
CA GLY A 415 7.88 8.79 -31.24
C GLY A 415 7.44 7.83 -30.14
N GLN A 416 6.21 7.33 -30.22
CA GLN A 416 5.73 6.30 -29.29
C GLN A 416 6.56 5.01 -29.38
N ALA A 417 6.80 4.49 -30.59
CA ALA A 417 7.57 3.28 -30.77
C ALA A 417 9.04 3.45 -30.33
N ALA A 418 9.61 4.64 -30.53
CA ALA A 418 10.94 4.98 -30.02
C ALA A 418 10.98 4.95 -28.48
N LEU A 419 9.96 5.53 -27.83
CA LEU A 419 9.83 5.55 -26.38
C LEU A 419 9.58 4.15 -25.79
N GLU A 420 8.72 3.34 -26.40
CA GLU A 420 8.49 1.95 -25.98
C GLU A 420 9.78 1.11 -25.98
N ARG A 421 10.61 1.23 -27.03
CA ARG A 421 11.91 0.54 -27.09
C ARG A 421 12.87 1.01 -26.00
N GLU A 422 12.91 2.30 -25.73
CA GLU A 422 13.79 2.85 -24.70
C GLU A 422 13.31 2.49 -23.28
N LEU A 423 11.99 2.49 -23.04
CA LEU A 423 11.39 2.00 -21.80
C LEU A 423 11.71 0.53 -21.54
N GLU A 424 11.65 -0.32 -22.56
CA GLU A 424 11.99 -1.74 -22.44
C GLU A 424 13.48 -1.92 -22.11
N ARG A 425 14.36 -1.17 -22.80
CA ARG A 425 15.80 -1.19 -22.55
C ARG A 425 16.13 -0.72 -21.14
N LEU A 426 15.67 0.47 -20.76
CA LEU A 426 15.93 1.08 -19.47
C LEU A 426 15.32 0.26 -18.32
N GLY A 427 14.14 -0.32 -18.54
CA GLY A 427 13.49 -1.25 -17.62
C GLY A 427 14.36 -2.45 -17.25
N ARG A 428 15.04 -3.05 -18.24
CA ARG A 428 15.99 -4.14 -17.97
C ARG A 428 17.21 -3.67 -17.19
N VAL A 429 17.78 -2.52 -17.56
CA VAL A 429 18.95 -1.93 -16.88
C VAL A 429 18.63 -1.68 -15.40
N GLN A 430 17.54 -0.98 -15.13
CA GLN A 430 17.16 -0.62 -13.76
C GLN A 430 16.76 -1.83 -12.92
N LEU A 431 16.08 -2.83 -13.50
CA LEU A 431 15.80 -4.09 -12.80
C LEU A 431 17.10 -4.81 -12.44
N GLN A 432 18.03 -4.94 -13.39
CA GLN A 432 19.31 -5.59 -13.16
C GLN A 432 20.14 -4.88 -12.07
N ALA A 433 20.22 -3.55 -12.12
CA ALA A 433 20.88 -2.76 -11.08
C ALA A 433 20.23 -2.97 -9.70
N THR A 434 18.90 -2.99 -9.64
CA THR A 434 18.17 -3.22 -8.39
C THR A 434 18.45 -4.60 -7.81
N LEU A 435 18.43 -5.65 -8.64
CA LEU A 435 18.70 -7.00 -8.19
C LEU A 435 20.18 -7.14 -7.76
N HIS A 436 21.10 -6.49 -8.45
CA HIS A 436 22.51 -6.48 -8.07
C HIS A 436 22.73 -5.86 -6.68
N HIS A 437 22.04 -4.76 -6.37
CA HIS A 437 22.21 -4.06 -5.09
C HIS A 437 21.39 -4.65 -3.93
N LEU A 438 20.18 -5.14 -4.19
CA LEU A 438 19.24 -5.58 -3.15
C LEU A 438 19.11 -7.10 -3.00
N ALA A 439 19.45 -7.86 -4.03
CA ALA A 439 19.20 -9.30 -4.09
C ALA A 439 20.47 -10.11 -4.42
N ASP A 440 21.65 -9.55 -4.13
CA ASP A 440 22.92 -10.24 -4.37
C ASP A 440 22.96 -11.58 -3.62
N GLY A 441 23.26 -12.65 -4.34
CA GLY A 441 23.28 -14.02 -3.81
C GLY A 441 21.91 -14.66 -3.55
N LEU A 442 20.78 -13.99 -3.82
CA LEU A 442 19.46 -14.61 -3.77
C LEU A 442 19.19 -15.43 -5.05
N PRO A 443 18.53 -16.60 -4.93
CA PRO A 443 18.10 -17.35 -6.10
C PRO A 443 17.01 -16.58 -6.86
N LEU A 444 17.15 -16.54 -8.18
CA LEU A 444 16.15 -15.98 -9.10
C LEU A 444 15.32 -17.12 -9.68
N TYR A 445 14.00 -17.01 -9.58
CA TYR A 445 13.06 -17.97 -10.13
C TYR A 445 12.18 -17.31 -11.19
N ARG A 446 11.83 -18.08 -12.22
CA ARG A 446 10.81 -17.72 -13.20
C ARG A 446 9.61 -18.61 -12.99
N ALA A 447 8.48 -18.00 -12.60
CA ALA A 447 7.20 -18.67 -12.46
C ALA A 447 6.36 -18.42 -13.72
N ARG A 448 6.24 -19.42 -14.59
CA ARG A 448 5.33 -19.39 -15.74
C ARG A 448 3.93 -19.76 -15.29
N VAL A 449 3.02 -18.80 -15.38
CA VAL A 449 1.64 -18.93 -14.96
C VAL A 449 0.72 -18.99 -16.17
N THR A 450 -0.03 -20.07 -16.27
CA THR A 450 -1.14 -20.25 -17.23
C THR A 450 -2.43 -20.48 -16.45
N GLU A 451 -3.59 -20.41 -17.11
CA GLU A 451 -4.87 -20.67 -16.44
C GLU A 451 -5.00 -22.08 -15.82
N ARG A 452 -4.15 -23.02 -16.24
CA ARG A 452 -4.24 -24.44 -15.86
C ARG A 452 -3.03 -24.98 -15.10
N ARG A 453 -1.91 -24.25 -15.12
CA ARG A 453 -0.63 -24.75 -14.62
C ARG A 453 0.30 -23.60 -14.22
N ILE A 454 1.04 -23.85 -13.16
CA ILE A 454 2.16 -23.03 -12.71
C ILE A 454 3.41 -23.90 -12.84
N GLU A 455 4.43 -23.38 -13.50
CA GLU A 455 5.73 -24.03 -13.65
C GLU A 455 6.79 -23.06 -13.12
N VAL A 456 7.60 -23.49 -12.17
CA VAL A 456 8.66 -22.66 -11.60
C VAL A 456 10.02 -23.25 -11.97
N GLU A 457 10.88 -22.42 -12.56
CA GLU A 457 12.26 -22.78 -12.89
C GLU A 457 13.24 -21.82 -12.22
N GLU A 458 14.38 -22.32 -11.76
CA GLU A 458 15.48 -21.47 -11.29
C GLU A 458 16.24 -20.92 -12.49
N VAL A 459 16.40 -19.60 -12.54
CA VAL A 459 17.16 -18.88 -13.57
C VAL A 459 18.61 -18.83 -13.09
N ARG A 460 19.48 -19.52 -13.82
CA ARG A 460 20.92 -19.56 -13.55
C ARG A 460 21.67 -18.38 -14.12
#